data_AF-A0A2A5C3G3-F1
#
_entry.id   AF-A0A2A5C3G3-F1
#
_cell.length_a   1.000
_cell.length_b   1.000
_cell.length_c   1.000
_cell.angle_alpha   90.00
_cell.angle_beta   90.00
_cell.angle_gamma   90.00
#
_symmetry.space_group_name_H-M   'P 1'
#
loop_
_entity.id
_entity.type
_entity.pdbx_description
1 polymer ?
#
loop_
_entity_poly.entity_id
_entity_poly.type
_entity_poly.pdbx_seq_one_letter_code
_entity_poly.pdbx_strand_id
1 'polypeptide(L)'
;MICAPTDAEAQAMYEDMAWMWETWMKPFGQGVPELLIGSPETLKRRIEEVSKKIPLDEVFFLLPQGILPPEQLNASIELFAREVMPHFSNKV
;
A
#
# COMPACT_ATOMS: atom_id res chain seq x y z
N MET A 1 -2.87 0.14 -0.04
CA MET A 1 -1.56 -0.41 -0.42
C MET A 1 -1.60 -0.67 -1.91
N ILE A 2 -0.60 -0.17 -2.61
CA ILE A 2 -0.34 -0.45 -4.02
C ILE A 2 1.16 -0.76 -4.14
N CYS A 3 1.46 -1.93 -4.67
CA CYS A 3 2.81 -2.39 -4.97
C CYS A 3 2.93 -2.59 -6.47
N ALA A 4 3.81 -1.85 -7.13
CA ALA A 4 4.05 -1.98 -8.56
C ALA A 4 5.54 -2.19 -8.83
N PRO A 5 5.96 -2.66 -10.01
CA PRO A 5 7.38 -2.80 -10.36
C PRO A 5 8.21 -1.52 -10.12
N THR A 6 7.63 -0.35 -10.35
CA THR A 6 8.28 0.95 -10.14
C THR A 6 7.41 1.90 -9.30
N ASP A 7 8.06 2.88 -8.65
CA ASP A 7 7.35 3.91 -7.89
C ASP A 7 6.41 4.74 -8.80
N ALA A 8 6.82 4.97 -10.06
CA ALA A 8 6.01 5.70 -11.04
C ALA A 8 4.73 4.94 -11.42
N GLU A 9 4.82 3.63 -11.64
CA GLU A 9 3.65 2.79 -11.91
C GLU A 9 2.70 2.74 -10.71
N ALA A 10 3.25 2.60 -9.50
CA ALA A 10 2.44 2.60 -8.28
C ALA A 10 1.72 3.95 -8.09
N GLN A 11 2.38 5.05 -8.42
CA GLN A 11 1.80 6.38 -8.33
C GLN A 11 0.68 6.57 -9.36
N ALA A 12 0.87 6.13 -10.61
CA ALA A 12 -0.18 6.19 -11.63
C ALA A 12 -1.43 5.40 -11.20
N MET A 13 -1.24 4.21 -10.62
CA MET A 13 -2.35 3.42 -10.05
C MET A 13 -3.04 4.11 -8.88
N TYR A 14 -2.29 4.85 -8.06
CA TYR A 14 -2.85 5.59 -6.93
C TYR A 14 -3.69 6.80 -7.37
N GLU A 15 -3.34 7.44 -8.48
CA GLU A 15 -4.10 8.58 -9.03
C GLU A 15 -5.55 8.20 -9.35
N ASP A 16 -5.79 6.98 -9.82
CA ASP A 16 -7.15 6.45 -10.06
C ASP A 16 -7.98 6.27 -8.76
N MET A 17 -7.31 6.20 -7.60
CA MET A 17 -7.94 6.08 -6.28
C MET A 17 -8.01 7.41 -5.53
N ALA A 18 -7.14 8.38 -5.85
CA ALA A 18 -6.92 9.56 -5.02
C ALA A 18 -8.20 10.38 -4.73
N TRP A 19 -9.15 10.40 -5.66
CA TRP A 19 -10.45 11.06 -5.52
C TRP A 19 -11.29 10.53 -4.34
N MET A 20 -11.11 9.25 -3.97
CA MET A 20 -11.83 8.57 -2.88
C MET A 20 -11.63 9.29 -1.55
N TRP A 21 -10.43 9.82 -1.31
CA TRP A 21 -10.12 10.49 -0.05
C TRP A 21 -10.95 11.76 0.15
N GLU A 22 -10.99 12.62 -0.88
CA GLU A 22 -11.70 13.89 -0.81
C GLU A 22 -13.22 13.72 -0.95
N THR A 23 -13.66 12.75 -1.75
CA THR A 23 -15.07 12.65 -2.17
C THR A 23 -15.87 11.68 -1.29
N TRP A 24 -15.19 10.72 -0.66
CA TRP A 24 -15.83 9.72 0.18
C TRP A 24 -15.30 9.78 1.63
N MET A 25 -14.03 9.47 1.85
CA MET A 25 -13.51 9.23 3.20
C MET A 25 -13.61 10.46 4.12
N LYS A 26 -13.09 11.61 3.68
CA LYS A 26 -13.11 12.85 4.49
C LYS A 26 -14.53 13.35 4.80
N PRO A 27 -15.48 13.39 3.83
CA PRO A 27 -16.88 13.71 4.13
C PRO A 27 -17.52 12.85 5.21
N PHE A 28 -17.10 11.59 5.34
CA PHE A 28 -17.56 10.68 6.39
C PHE A 28 -16.67 10.66 7.64
N GLY A 29 -15.81 11.68 7.82
CA GLY A 29 -14.99 11.87 9.02
C GLY A 29 -13.73 10.99 9.09
N GLN A 30 -13.38 10.30 8.00
CA GLN A 30 -12.17 9.49 7.93
C GLN A 30 -11.05 10.25 7.22
N GLY A 31 -9.89 10.40 7.88
CA GLY A 31 -8.71 11.03 7.30
C GLY A 31 -8.01 10.16 6.26
N VAL A 32 -6.89 10.66 5.72
CA VAL A 32 -6.01 9.88 4.84
C VAL A 32 -5.06 9.05 5.71
N PRO A 33 -5.02 7.72 5.58
CA PRO A 33 -4.12 6.87 6.35
C PRO A 33 -2.68 6.96 5.83
N GLU A 34 -1.76 6.26 6.51
CA GLU A 34 -0.41 6.05 5.99
C GLU A 34 -0.47 5.36 4.61
N LEU A 35 0.02 6.04 3.59
CA LEU A 35 -0.05 5.57 2.20
C LEU A 35 1.17 4.70 1.88
N LEU A 36 0.94 3.40 1.76
CA LEU A 36 1.92 2.44 1.22
C LEU A 36 1.72 2.27 -0.27
N ILE A 37 2.34 3.16 -1.05
CA ILE A 37 2.29 3.22 -2.51
C ILE A 37 3.73 3.25 -3.03
N GLY A 38 4.15 2.26 -3.82
CA GLY A 38 5.49 2.25 -4.39
C GLY A 38 5.97 0.90 -4.90
N SER A 39 7.24 0.84 -5.25
CA SER A 39 8.00 -0.37 -5.55
C SER A 39 8.24 -1.22 -4.29
N PRO A 40 8.58 -2.53 -4.44
CA PRO A 40 8.90 -3.38 -3.29
C PRO A 40 9.95 -2.77 -2.36
N GLU A 41 11.01 -2.18 -2.90
CA GLU A 41 12.06 -1.55 -2.10
C GLU A 41 11.58 -0.31 -1.34
N THR A 42 10.79 0.53 -1.99
CA THR A 42 10.18 1.71 -1.34
C THR A 42 9.22 1.28 -0.23
N LEU A 43 8.40 0.24 -0.44
CA LEU A 43 7.49 -0.27 0.58
C LEU A 43 8.24 -0.90 1.76
N LYS A 44 9.27 -1.73 1.52
CA LYS A 44 10.11 -2.29 2.59
C LYS A 44 10.71 -1.19 3.46
N ARG A 45 11.36 -0.20 2.82
CA ARG A 45 11.96 0.94 3.52
C ARG A 45 10.92 1.68 4.36
N ARG A 46 9.74 1.96 3.80
CA ARG A 46 8.71 2.72 4.50
C ARG A 46 8.16 1.95 5.70
N ILE A 47 7.89 0.65 5.56
CA ILE A 47 7.41 -0.20 6.66
C ILE A 47 8.46 -0.24 7.79
N GLU A 48 9.75 -0.37 7.47
CA GLU A 48 10.83 -0.33 8.47
C GLU A 48 10.94 1.02 9.20
N GLU A 49 10.76 2.13 8.48
CA GLU A 49 10.76 3.46 9.09
C GLU A 49 9.61 3.64 10.08
N VAL A 50 8.43 3.13 9.74
CA VAL A 50 7.25 3.21 10.59
C VAL A 50 7.38 2.26 11.78
N SER A 51 7.84 1.02 11.58
CA SER A 51 7.98 0.02 12.66
C SER A 51 9.01 0.41 13.72
N LYS A 52 10.01 1.23 13.38
CA LYS A 52 10.94 1.82 14.35
C LYS A 52 10.31 2.88 15.24
N LYS A 53 9.24 3.53 14.79
CA LYS A 53 8.56 4.62 15.50
C LYS A 53 7.33 4.13 16.26
N ILE A 54 6.70 3.08 15.74
CA ILE A 54 5.46 2.51 16.26
C ILE A 54 5.68 1.00 16.38
N PRO A 55 5.57 0.40 17.57
CA PRO A 55 5.59 -1.06 17.68
C PRO A 55 4.36 -1.61 16.96
N LEU A 56 4.60 -2.26 15.81
CA LEU A 56 3.57 -2.86 14.96
C LEU A 56 3.69 -4.37 15.04
N ASP A 57 2.72 -5.04 15.68
CA ASP A 57 2.59 -6.49 15.63
C ASP A 57 1.79 -6.92 14.38
N GLU A 58 0.87 -6.07 13.93
CA GLU A 58 -0.02 -6.32 12.79
C GLU A 58 -0.24 -5.05 11.97
N VAL A 59 -0.52 -5.23 10.68
CA VAL A 59 -0.87 -4.15 9.75
C VAL A 59 -2.12 -4.52 8.96
N PHE A 60 -3.06 -3.57 8.87
CA PHE A 60 -4.24 -3.70 8.03
C PHE A 60 -4.07 -2.83 6.77
N PHE A 61 -4.22 -3.44 5.60
CA PHE A 61 -4.12 -2.73 4.32
C PHE A 61 -5.50 -2.45 3.75
N LEU A 62 -5.77 -1.16 3.50
CA LEU A 62 -6.83 -0.78 2.57
C LEU A 62 -6.34 -1.04 1.15
N LEU A 63 -7.06 -1.88 0.40
CA LEU A 63 -6.77 -2.19 -1.00
C LEU A 63 -7.78 -1.47 -1.90
N PRO A 64 -7.39 -1.01 -3.11
CA PRO A 64 -8.29 -0.32 -4.04
C PRO A 64 -9.23 -1.29 -4.78
N GLN A 65 -9.85 -2.21 -4.05
CA GLN A 65 -10.81 -3.17 -4.59
C GLN A 65 -12.07 -2.45 -5.09
N GLY A 66 -12.51 -2.79 -6.31
CA GLY A 66 -13.63 -2.12 -6.96
C GLY A 66 -13.28 -0.75 -7.57
N ILE A 67 -12.03 -0.28 -7.42
CA ILE A 67 -11.49 0.88 -8.15
C ILE A 67 -10.55 0.40 -9.24
N LEU A 68 -9.53 -0.39 -8.88
CA LEU A 68 -8.61 -0.95 -9.86
C LEU A 68 -9.21 -2.18 -10.57
N PRO A 69 -8.85 -2.40 -11.85
CA PRO A 69 -9.13 -3.65 -12.53
C PRO A 69 -8.61 -4.86 -11.73
N PRO A 70 -9.34 -6.01 -11.72
CA PRO A 70 -8.94 -7.19 -10.95
C PRO A 70 -7.53 -7.70 -11.27
N GLU A 71 -7.13 -7.70 -12.53
CA GLU A 71 -5.79 -8.15 -12.93
C GLU A 71 -4.68 -7.29 -12.30
N GLN A 72 -4.91 -5.99 -12.24
CA GLN A 72 -3.93 -5.02 -11.76
C GLN A 72 -3.82 -5.07 -10.24
N LEU A 73 -4.96 -5.19 -9.56
CA LEU A 73 -5.01 -5.39 -8.11
C LEU A 73 -4.33 -6.71 -7.71
N ASN A 74 -4.64 -7.81 -8.40
CA ASN A 74 -4.07 -9.12 -8.11
C ASN A 74 -2.56 -9.13 -8.34
N ALA A 75 -2.08 -8.53 -9.44
CA ALA A 75 -0.64 -8.39 -9.70
C ALA A 75 0.06 -7.57 -8.60
N SER A 76 -0.57 -6.50 -8.10
CA SER A 76 -0.06 -5.72 -6.98
C SER A 76 0.02 -6.54 -5.69
N ILE A 77 -1.00 -7.32 -5.36
CA ILE A 77 -1.02 -8.15 -4.15
C ILE A 77 0.03 -9.27 -4.26
N GLU A 78 0.12 -9.92 -5.42
CA GLU A 78 1.09 -10.99 -5.65
C GLU A 78 2.53 -10.47 -5.57
N LEU A 79 2.81 -9.31 -6.17
CA LEU A 79 4.12 -8.68 -6.09
C LEU A 79 4.49 -8.33 -4.65
N PHE A 80 3.56 -7.75 -3.88
CA PHE A 80 3.77 -7.47 -2.46
C PHE A 80 4.06 -8.76 -1.67
N ALA A 81 3.25 -9.80 -1.88
CA ALA A 81 3.39 -11.07 -1.19
C ALA A 81 4.72 -11.77 -1.50
N ARG A 82 5.17 -11.72 -2.76
CA ARG A 82 6.40 -12.35 -3.21
C ARG A 82 7.65 -11.57 -2.80
N GLU A 83 7.63 -10.25 -2.91
CA GLU A 83 8.85 -9.44 -2.80
C GLU A 83 8.96 -8.68 -1.47
N VAL A 84 7.85 -8.28 -0.84
CA VAL A 84 7.86 -7.43 0.36
C VAL A 84 7.72 -8.27 1.63
N MET A 85 6.72 -9.16 1.69
CA MET A 85 6.43 -9.93 2.92
C MET A 85 7.62 -10.76 3.42
N PRO A 86 8.40 -11.47 2.57
CA PRO A 86 9.54 -12.28 3.05
C PRO A 86 10.65 -11.47 3.70
N HIS A 87 10.76 -10.16 3.43
CA HIS A 87 11.74 -9.28 4.08
C HIS A 87 11.49 -9.13 5.59
N PHE A 88 10.26 -9.40 6.03
CA PHE A 88 9.81 -9.28 7.42
C PHE A 88 9.58 -10.63 8.12
N SER A 89 9.64 -11.76 7.41
CA SER A 89 9.30 -13.09 7.97
C SER A 89 10.32 -13.62 8.99
N ASN A 90 11.57 -13.13 8.95
CA ASN A 90 12.66 -13.59 9.82
C ASN A 90 13.04 -12.61 10.94
N LYS A 91 12.21 -11.58 11.19
CA LYS A 91 12.52 -10.51 12.17
C LYS A 91 11.76 -10.65 13.51
N VAL A 92 11.40 -11.87 13.90
CA VAL A 92 10.83 -12.19 15.22
C VAL A 92 11.96 -12.37 16.24
#